data_AF-A0A9E0SVH7-F1
#
_entry.id   AF-A0A9E0SVH7-F1
#
_cell.length_a   1.000
_cell.length_b   1.000
_cell.length_c   1.000
_cell.angle_alpha   90.00
_cell.angle_beta   90.00
_cell.angle_gamma   90.00
#
_symmetry.space_group_name_H-M   'P 1'
#
loop_
_entity.id
_entity.type
_entity.pdbx_description
1 polymer ?
#
loop_
_entity_poly.entity_id
_entity_poly.type
_entity_poly.pdbx_seq_one_letter_code
_entity_poly.pdbx_strand_id
1 'polypeptide(L)'
;MARQLFGTAVDYGVVKVHNEKYLWFGMQPDDTAITPNGELYFSPKRFREDFSTGSYSDSLWFMHEMVHVWQYQLGYPVKARGAIRIGVDYHYELAPDKQLSDYNMEAQGDLLSDYWALKSYPHPPLHNNSYRDKLPLYETVLRKFIADPADKGNLP
;
A
#
# COMPACT_ATOMS: atom_id res chain seq x y z
N MET A 1 -10.82 2.98 7.62
CA MET A 1 -10.45 2.63 6.24
C MET A 1 -9.58 1.37 6.19
N ALA A 2 -8.30 1.42 6.55
CA ALA A 2 -7.34 0.30 6.38
C ALA A 2 -7.76 -1.06 7.00
N ARG A 3 -8.56 -1.06 8.07
CA ARG A 3 -9.14 -2.27 8.67
C ARG A 3 -10.01 -3.09 7.72
N GLN A 4 -10.56 -2.47 6.68
CA GLN A 4 -11.32 -3.17 5.63
C GLN A 4 -10.45 -4.11 4.79
N LEU A 5 -9.15 -3.83 4.67
CA LEU A 5 -8.21 -4.64 3.89
C LEU A 5 -7.40 -5.60 4.77
N PHE A 6 -6.80 -5.09 5.86
CA PHE A 6 -5.86 -5.88 6.66
C PHE A 6 -6.50 -6.55 7.89
N GLY A 7 -7.77 -6.25 8.22
CA GLY A 7 -8.44 -6.82 9.39
C GLY A 7 -7.67 -6.54 10.68
N THR A 8 -7.19 -7.59 11.34
CA THR A 8 -6.38 -7.51 12.57
C THR A 8 -4.89 -7.77 12.35
N ALA A 9 -4.43 -7.91 11.10
CA ALA A 9 -3.02 -8.18 10.79
C ALA A 9 -2.10 -6.96 11.00
N VAL A 10 -2.68 -5.79 11.21
CA VAL A 10 -1.96 -4.56 11.57
C VAL A 10 -2.42 -4.11 12.96
N ASP A 11 -1.45 -3.86 13.84
CA ASP A 11 -1.68 -3.09 15.05
C ASP A 11 -1.75 -1.61 14.69
N TYR A 12 -2.96 -1.09 14.56
CA TYR A 12 -3.21 0.31 14.20
C TYR A 12 -2.87 1.29 15.33
N GLY A 13 -2.80 0.83 16.59
CA GLY A 13 -2.59 1.71 17.74
C GLY A 13 -1.18 2.30 17.79
N VAL A 14 -0.22 1.67 17.12
CA VAL A 14 1.18 2.10 17.07
C VAL A 14 1.53 2.86 15.79
N VAL A 15 0.65 2.86 14.79
CA VAL A 15 0.88 3.51 13.50
C VAL A 15 0.73 5.02 13.65
N LYS A 16 1.72 5.76 13.17
CA LYS A 16 1.68 7.23 13.12
C LYS A 16 1.70 7.71 11.68
N VAL A 17 0.97 8.79 11.44
CA VAL A 17 0.96 9.52 10.18
C VAL A 17 1.51 10.91 10.47
N HIS A 18 2.64 11.24 9.87
CA HIS A 18 3.35 12.48 10.14
C HIS A 18 3.09 13.51 9.05
N ASN A 19 2.84 14.74 9.48
CA ASN A 19 2.79 15.94 8.65
C ASN A 19 4.20 16.52 8.48
N GLU A 20 5.15 15.69 8.06
CA GLU A 20 6.54 16.06 7.85
C GLU A 20 7.25 15.14 6.87
N LYS A 21 8.34 15.63 6.29
CA LYS A 21 9.21 14.82 5.43
C LYS A 21 10.16 13.98 6.28
N TYR A 22 10.33 12.71 5.91
CA TYR A 22 11.29 11.79 6.51
C TYR A 22 12.74 12.14 6.13
N LEU A 23 13.00 12.47 4.86
CA LEU A 23 14.35 12.81 4.39
C LEU A 23 14.63 14.31 4.56
N TRP A 24 15.76 14.63 5.18
CA TRP A 24 16.21 16.00 5.41
C TRP A 24 16.70 16.70 4.13
N PHE A 25 16.96 18.01 4.24
CA PHE A 25 17.54 18.85 3.17
C PHE A 25 16.76 18.84 1.84
N GLY A 26 15.44 18.63 1.90
CA GLY A 26 14.60 18.62 0.71
C GLY A 26 14.79 17.40 -0.19
N MET A 27 15.44 16.34 0.31
CA MET A 27 15.69 15.12 -0.46
C MET A 27 14.42 14.29 -0.71
N GLN A 28 13.36 14.49 0.09
CA GLN A 28 12.03 13.94 -0.20
C GLN A 28 11.24 14.97 -1.03
N PRO A 29 10.85 14.65 -2.27
CA PRO A 29 9.97 15.49 -3.07
C PRO A 29 8.62 15.75 -2.38
N ASP A 30 7.93 16.82 -2.77
CA ASP A 30 6.63 17.16 -2.17
C ASP A 30 5.54 16.13 -2.50
N ASP A 31 5.65 15.47 -3.65
CA ASP A 31 4.68 14.49 -4.14
C ASP A 31 5.10 13.05 -3.82
N THR A 32 5.71 12.85 -2.65
CA THR A 32 6.22 11.55 -2.19
C THR A 32 5.92 11.35 -0.72
N ALA A 33 5.43 10.17 -0.38
CA ALA A 33 5.31 9.66 0.98
C ALA A 33 6.33 8.56 1.16
N ILE A 34 6.80 8.38 2.40
CA ILE A 34 7.79 7.36 2.74
C ILE A 34 7.30 6.66 4.01
N THR A 35 7.30 5.33 4.01
CA THR A 35 6.88 4.51 5.16
C THR A 35 7.98 3.55 5.59
N PRO A 36 9.04 4.03 6.25
CA PRO A 36 10.27 3.26 6.38
C PRO A 36 10.24 2.35 7.63
N ASN A 37 9.51 2.72 8.68
CA ASN A 37 9.55 2.11 10.02
C ASN A 37 8.16 1.79 10.58
N GLY A 38 7.18 1.54 9.71
CA GLY A 38 5.79 1.33 10.12
C GLY A 38 5.06 2.62 10.49
N GLU A 39 5.67 3.78 10.27
CA GLU A 39 5.05 5.10 10.35
C GLU A 39 5.12 5.76 8.96
N LEU A 40 4.10 6.55 8.62
CA LEU A 40 3.93 7.18 7.31
C LEU A 40 4.37 8.64 7.37
N TYR A 41 5.17 9.10 6.42
CA TYR A 41 5.69 10.48 6.37
C TYR A 41 5.24 11.16 5.08
N PHE A 42 4.19 11.97 5.18
CA PHE A 42 3.69 12.77 4.06
C PHE A 42 4.29 14.17 4.11
N SER A 43 4.64 14.72 2.94
CA SER A 43 5.00 16.13 2.87
C SER A 43 3.83 17.00 3.37
N PRO A 44 4.09 18.19 3.96
CA PRO A 44 3.01 19.06 4.43
C PRO A 44 2.03 19.51 3.34
N LYS A 45 2.41 19.42 2.07
CA LYS A 45 1.52 19.71 0.94
C LYS A 45 0.53 18.58 0.63
N ARG A 46 0.84 17.36 1.05
CA ARG A 46 0.06 16.14 0.74
C ARG A 46 -0.56 15.50 1.98
N PHE A 47 -0.11 15.88 3.17
CA PHE A 47 -0.71 15.45 4.42
C PHE A 47 -2.18 15.84 4.52
N ARG A 48 -2.96 14.98 5.18
CA ARG A 48 -4.35 15.23 5.56
C ARG A 48 -4.56 14.76 6.99
N GLU A 49 -5.38 15.51 7.72
CA GLU A 49 -5.86 15.09 9.05
C GLU A 49 -6.69 13.80 8.98
N ASP A 50 -7.42 13.63 7.88
CA ASP A 50 -8.17 12.42 7.59
C ASP A 50 -8.13 12.10 6.09
N PHE A 51 -7.43 11.02 5.73
CA PHE A 51 -7.32 10.52 4.36
C PHE A 51 -8.58 9.80 3.87
N SER A 52 -9.48 9.40 4.77
CA SER A 52 -10.74 8.73 4.40
C SER A 52 -11.83 9.69 3.94
N THR A 53 -11.67 10.99 4.21
CA THR A 53 -12.55 12.06 3.74
C THR A 53 -11.93 12.86 2.58
N GLY A 54 -10.75 12.43 2.11
CA GLY A 54 -10.05 13.02 0.97
C GLY A 54 -10.63 12.63 -0.38
N SER A 55 -9.88 12.94 -1.44
CA SER A 55 -10.17 12.40 -2.78
C SER A 55 -9.91 10.90 -2.82
N TYR A 56 -10.47 10.21 -3.82
CA TYR A 56 -10.15 8.79 -4.03
C TYR A 56 -8.65 8.52 -4.17
N SER A 57 -7.93 9.43 -4.83
CA SER A 57 -6.48 9.33 -4.98
C SER A 57 -5.75 9.49 -3.64
N ASP A 58 -6.23 10.36 -2.75
CA ASP A 58 -5.65 10.50 -1.40
C ASP A 58 -5.85 9.21 -0.59
N SER A 59 -7.05 8.63 -0.65
CA SER A 59 -7.34 7.37 0.05
C SER A 59 -6.55 6.19 -0.54
N LEU A 60 -6.41 6.12 -1.87
CA LEU A 60 -5.63 5.09 -2.56
C LEU A 60 -4.14 5.17 -2.18
N TRP A 61 -3.57 6.38 -2.21
CA TRP A 61 -2.19 6.61 -1.79
C TRP A 61 -1.97 6.25 -0.32
N PHE A 62 -2.88 6.64 0.57
CA PHE A 62 -2.80 6.22 1.97
C PHE A 62 -2.82 4.69 2.13
N MET A 63 -3.66 4.01 1.35
CA MET A 63 -3.74 2.55 1.39
C MET A 63 -2.48 1.88 0.87
N HIS A 64 -1.83 2.44 -0.16
CA HIS A 64 -0.49 2.02 -0.60
C HIS A 64 0.52 2.08 0.54
N GLU A 65 0.62 3.23 1.21
CA GLU A 65 1.56 3.39 2.33
C GLU A 65 1.24 2.43 3.50
N MET A 66 -0.05 2.15 3.75
CA MET A 66 -0.46 1.15 4.74
C MET A 66 -0.03 -0.28 4.39
N VAL A 67 0.19 -0.62 3.12
CA VAL A 67 0.81 -1.90 2.73
C VAL A 67 2.24 -1.98 3.26
N HIS A 68 3.00 -0.89 3.21
CA HIS A 68 4.35 -0.87 3.77
C HIS A 68 4.36 -0.95 5.30
N VAL A 69 3.36 -0.36 5.98
CA VAL A 69 3.16 -0.59 7.43
C VAL A 69 2.91 -2.07 7.71
N TRP A 70 2.01 -2.70 6.96
CA TRP A 70 1.71 -4.13 7.08
C TRP A 70 2.95 -4.99 6.85
N GLN A 71 3.70 -4.74 5.76
CA GLN A 71 4.98 -5.40 5.47
C GLN A 71 5.96 -5.25 6.65
N TYR A 72 6.13 -4.03 7.16
CA TYR A 72 7.02 -3.73 8.28
C TYR A 72 6.61 -4.50 9.55
N GLN A 73 5.33 -4.49 9.92
CA GLN A 73 4.85 -5.17 11.12
C GLN A 73 4.96 -6.70 11.03
N LEU A 74 4.88 -7.28 9.83
CA LEU A 74 5.19 -8.70 9.61
C LEU A 74 6.70 -9.01 9.60
N GLY A 75 7.56 -8.00 9.62
CA GLY A 75 9.02 -8.11 9.72
C GLY A 75 9.76 -7.98 8.39
N TYR A 76 9.12 -7.49 7.34
CA TYR A 76 9.77 -7.23 6.05
C TYR A 76 10.70 -5.99 6.15
N PRO A 77 11.93 -6.04 5.62
CA PRO A 77 12.90 -4.95 5.75
C PRO A 77 12.65 -3.79 4.76
N VAL A 78 11.53 -3.10 4.93
CA VAL A 78 11.01 -2.02 4.04
C VAL A 78 12.06 -0.95 3.71
N LYS A 79 12.79 -0.41 4.70
CA LYS A 79 13.85 0.60 4.48
C LYS A 79 14.93 0.14 3.51
N ALA A 80 15.39 -1.10 3.66
CA ALA A 80 16.49 -1.63 2.88
C ALA A 80 16.07 -1.98 1.45
N ARG A 81 14.76 -2.23 1.24
CA ARG A 81 14.20 -2.83 0.03
C ARG A 81 13.47 -1.87 -0.90
N GLY A 82 12.99 -0.70 -0.47
CA GLY A 82 12.25 0.18 -1.39
C GLY A 82 11.93 1.58 -0.89
N ALA A 83 11.47 1.75 0.36
CA ALA A 83 10.89 3.03 0.82
C ALA A 83 11.84 4.25 0.82
N ILE A 84 13.15 4.06 0.64
CA ILE A 84 14.15 5.14 0.55
C ILE A 84 14.83 5.16 -0.83
N ARG A 85 14.52 4.21 -1.73
CA ARG A 85 15.15 4.08 -3.05
C ARG A 85 14.31 4.76 -4.12
N ILE A 86 14.95 5.57 -4.96
CA ILE A 86 14.36 6.12 -6.18
C ILE A 86 14.53 5.07 -7.30
N GLY A 87 13.46 4.74 -8.03
CA GLY A 87 13.50 3.85 -9.20
C GLY A 87 13.11 2.38 -8.97
N VAL A 88 12.27 2.10 -7.96
CA VAL A 88 11.61 0.81 -7.79
C VAL A 88 10.45 0.65 -8.77
N ASP A 89 10.23 -0.58 -9.24
CA ASP A 89 9.20 -0.88 -10.23
C ASP A 89 7.84 -1.10 -9.56
N TYR A 90 6.89 -0.22 -9.87
CA TYR A 90 5.50 -0.29 -9.41
C TYR A 90 4.64 -1.17 -10.32
N HIS A 91 5.12 -1.50 -11.52
CA HIS A 91 4.36 -2.27 -12.48
C HIS A 91 4.11 -3.69 -11.96
N TYR A 92 2.84 -4.11 -12.01
CA TYR A 92 2.44 -5.47 -11.76
C TYR A 92 1.56 -5.98 -12.90
N GLU A 93 1.75 -7.25 -13.23
CA GLU A 93 0.89 -7.99 -14.15
C GLU A 93 0.23 -9.14 -13.39
N LEU A 94 -1.10 -9.07 -13.29
CA LEU A 94 -1.93 -10.13 -12.70
C LEU A 94 -1.98 -11.34 -13.62
N ALA A 95 -1.70 -12.52 -13.06
CA ALA A 95 -1.85 -13.79 -13.75
C ALA A 95 -2.43 -14.84 -12.79
N PRO A 96 -3.29 -15.77 -13.24
CA PRO A 96 -3.99 -16.73 -12.37
C PRO A 96 -3.07 -17.70 -11.59
N ASP A 97 -1.84 -17.89 -12.06
CA ASP A 97 -0.82 -18.73 -11.45
C ASP A 97 0.07 -17.98 -10.45
N LYS A 98 0.00 -16.65 -10.42
CA LYS A 98 0.71 -15.80 -9.46
C LYS A 98 -0.03 -15.65 -8.14
N GLN A 99 0.74 -15.34 -7.11
CA GLN A 99 0.32 -15.02 -5.75
C GLN A 99 0.88 -13.66 -5.35
N LEU A 100 0.34 -13.05 -4.29
CA LEU A 100 0.82 -11.75 -3.80
C LEU A 100 2.34 -11.72 -3.54
N SER A 101 2.91 -12.80 -3.01
CA SER A 101 4.36 -12.95 -2.75
C SER A 101 5.24 -12.93 -4.00
N ASP A 102 4.66 -13.14 -5.19
CA ASP A 102 5.42 -13.10 -6.45
C ASP A 102 5.67 -11.67 -6.95
N TYR A 103 5.12 -10.67 -6.24
CA TYR A 103 5.27 -9.25 -6.55
C TYR A 103 6.25 -8.59 -5.59
N ASN A 104 7.03 -7.62 -6.10
CA ASN A 104 7.90 -6.82 -5.25
C ASN A 104 7.09 -5.92 -4.30
N MET A 105 7.75 -5.31 -3.31
CA MET A 105 7.04 -4.56 -2.26
C MET A 105 6.22 -3.36 -2.75
N GLU A 106 6.65 -2.65 -3.79
CA GLU A 106 5.91 -1.50 -4.34
C GLU A 106 4.74 -1.98 -5.21
N ALA A 107 4.97 -3.03 -6.01
CA ALA A 107 3.92 -3.70 -6.76
C ALA A 107 2.83 -4.28 -5.84
N GLN A 108 3.20 -4.83 -4.67
CA GLN A 108 2.23 -5.21 -3.64
C GLN A 108 1.45 -4.01 -3.10
N GLY A 109 2.10 -2.84 -2.97
CA GLY A 109 1.49 -1.58 -2.59
C GLY A 109 0.35 -1.19 -3.51
N ASP A 110 0.65 -1.07 -4.81
CA ASP A 110 -0.32 -0.72 -5.85
C ASP A 110 -1.42 -1.78 -5.99
N LEU A 111 -1.05 -3.06 -5.98
CA LEU A 111 -1.99 -4.17 -6.18
C LEU A 111 -3.03 -4.23 -5.03
N LEU A 112 -2.58 -4.14 -3.78
CA LEU A 112 -3.47 -4.20 -2.62
C LEU A 112 -4.30 -2.93 -2.44
N SER A 113 -3.75 -1.75 -2.75
CA SER A 113 -4.50 -0.50 -2.73
C SER A 113 -5.60 -0.50 -3.79
N ASP A 114 -5.31 -0.96 -5.01
CA ASP A 114 -6.29 -1.11 -6.10
C ASP A 114 -7.38 -2.12 -5.72
N TYR A 115 -7.01 -3.27 -5.15
CA TYR A 115 -7.99 -4.25 -4.67
C TYR A 115 -8.92 -3.65 -3.61
N TRP A 116 -8.37 -2.95 -2.60
CA TRP A 116 -9.19 -2.26 -1.60
C TRP A 116 -10.14 -1.25 -2.24
N ALA A 117 -9.66 -0.46 -3.21
CA ALA A 117 -10.47 0.55 -3.86
C ALA A 117 -11.63 -0.09 -4.65
N LEU A 118 -11.38 -1.17 -5.38
CA LEU A 118 -12.40 -1.95 -6.10
C LEU A 118 -13.47 -2.54 -5.19
N LYS A 119 -13.11 -2.93 -3.96
CA LYS A 119 -14.09 -3.41 -2.96
C LYS A 119 -14.86 -2.29 -2.28
N SER A 120 -14.28 -1.09 -2.21
CA SER A 120 -14.80 0.03 -1.41
C SER A 120 -15.67 1.00 -2.21
N TYR A 121 -15.44 1.10 -3.53
CA TYR A 121 -16.08 2.09 -4.37
C TYR A 121 -16.54 1.48 -5.70
N PRO A 122 -17.62 2.00 -6.31
CA PRO A 122 -18.14 1.46 -7.57
C PRO A 122 -17.24 1.76 -8.77
N HIS A 123 -16.58 2.92 -8.81
CA HIS A 123 -15.72 3.34 -9.93
C HIS A 123 -14.49 4.14 -9.45
N PRO A 124 -13.62 3.55 -8.63
CA PRO A 124 -12.44 4.25 -8.13
C PRO A 124 -11.42 4.51 -9.24
N PRO A 125 -10.58 5.55 -9.16
CA PRO A 125 -9.29 5.55 -9.86
C PRO A 125 -8.42 4.40 -9.33
N LEU A 126 -7.62 3.82 -10.21
CA LEU A 126 -6.68 2.74 -9.91
C LEU A 126 -5.29 3.13 -10.38
N HIS A 127 -4.25 2.53 -9.78
CA HIS A 127 -2.88 2.56 -10.29
C HIS A 127 -2.82 1.96 -11.69
N ASN A 128 -3.47 0.80 -11.89
CA ASN A 128 -3.63 0.19 -13.21
C ASN A 128 -5.10 0.07 -13.63
N ASN A 129 -5.58 1.08 -14.36
CA ASN A 129 -6.96 1.14 -14.85
C ASN A 129 -7.37 -0.01 -15.79
N SER A 130 -6.42 -0.76 -16.37
CA SER A 130 -6.74 -1.92 -17.21
C SER A 130 -7.39 -3.08 -16.43
N TYR A 131 -7.22 -3.10 -15.10
CA TYR A 131 -7.78 -4.13 -14.22
C TYR A 131 -9.10 -3.74 -13.53
N ARG A 132 -9.73 -2.63 -13.93
CA ARG A 132 -10.96 -2.09 -13.32
C ARG A 132 -12.09 -3.13 -13.18
N ASP A 133 -12.29 -3.95 -14.21
CA ASP A 133 -13.36 -4.96 -14.24
C ASP A 133 -12.83 -6.37 -13.98
N LYS A 134 -11.69 -6.49 -13.29
CA LYS A 134 -10.96 -7.75 -13.08
C LYS A 134 -10.92 -8.18 -11.61
N LEU A 135 -11.92 -7.79 -10.82
CA LEU A 135 -12.02 -8.18 -9.41
C LEU A 135 -11.84 -9.69 -9.16
N PRO A 136 -12.43 -10.61 -9.97
CA PRO A 136 -12.18 -12.06 -9.79
C PRO A 136 -10.72 -12.48 -9.98
N LEU A 137 -9.95 -11.78 -10.84
CA LEU A 137 -8.53 -12.04 -11.03
C LEU A 137 -7.72 -11.57 -9.82
N TYR A 138 -8.06 -10.40 -9.26
CA TYR A 138 -7.48 -9.97 -7.97
C TYR A 138 -7.75 -11.00 -6.88
N GLU A 139 -8.98 -11.47 -6.73
CA GLU A 139 -9.34 -12.45 -5.70
C GLU A 139 -8.62 -13.80 -5.90
N THR A 140 -8.27 -14.15 -7.15
CA THR A 140 -7.44 -15.32 -7.46
C THR A 140 -5.99 -15.13 -7.00
N VAL A 141 -5.36 -14.02 -7.38
CA VAL A 141 -3.96 -13.69 -7.02
C VAL A 141 -3.81 -13.48 -5.51
N LEU A 142 -4.81 -12.85 -4.90
CA LEU A 142 -4.85 -12.51 -3.48
C LEU A 142 -5.45 -13.61 -2.59
N ARG A 143 -5.75 -14.80 -3.13
CA ARG A 143 -6.45 -15.86 -2.38
C ARG A 143 -5.85 -16.18 -1.02
N LYS A 144 -4.51 -16.20 -0.92
CA LYS A 144 -3.79 -16.46 0.33
C LYS A 144 -3.88 -15.29 1.30
N PHE A 145 -3.66 -14.07 0.79
CA PHE A 145 -3.80 -12.85 1.56
C PHE A 145 -5.22 -12.69 2.12
N ILE A 146 -6.25 -12.94 1.31
CA ILE A 146 -7.66 -12.86 1.74
C ILE A 146 -7.96 -13.90 2.84
N ALA A 147 -7.38 -15.09 2.74
CA ALA A 147 -7.57 -16.16 3.73
C ALA A 147 -6.85 -15.84 5.06
N ASP A 148 -5.64 -15.30 5.00
CA ASP A 148 -4.85 -14.92 6.17
C ASP A 148 -3.93 -13.73 5.85
N PRO A 149 -4.36 -12.49 6.12
CA PRO A 149 -3.52 -11.31 5.91
C PRO A 149 -2.31 -11.26 6.84
N ALA A 150 -2.25 -12.04 7.92
CA ALA A 150 -1.13 -12.08 8.85
C ALA A 150 -0.05 -13.12 8.45
N ASP A 151 -0.32 -13.96 7.44
CA ASP A 151 0.66 -14.92 6.94
C ASP A 151 1.83 -14.20 6.26
N LYS A 152 3.03 -14.42 6.80
CA LYS A 152 4.28 -13.89 6.25
C LYS A 152 4.61 -14.45 4.87
N GLY A 153 4.00 -15.56 4.48
CA GLY A 153 4.06 -16.12 3.13
C GLY A 153 3.42 -15.23 2.05
N ASN A 154 2.77 -14.13 2.43
CA ASN A 154 2.30 -13.09 1.51
C ASN A 154 3.37 -12.03 1.19
N LEU A 155 4.46 -11.96 1.96
CA LEU A 155 5.54 -11.01 1.72
C LEU A 155 6.39 -11.44 0.50
N PRO A 156 7.10 -10.49 -0.16
CA PRO A 156 8.03 -10.81 -1.25
C PRO A 156 9.23 -11.67 -0.82
#